data_AF-A0A315D396-F1
#
_entry.id   AF-A0A315D396-F1
#
_cell.length_a   1.000
_cell.length_b   1.000
_cell.length_c   1.000
_cell.angle_alpha   90.00
_cell.angle_beta   90.00
_cell.angle_gamma   90.00
#
_symmetry.space_group_name_H-M   'P 1'
#
loop_
_entity.id
_entity.type
_entity.pdbx_description
1 polymer ?
#
loop_
_entity_poly.entity_id
_entity_poly.type
_entity_poly.pdbx_seq_one_letter_code
_entity_poly.pdbx_strand_id
1 'polypeptide(L)'
;MSTALDTLDRMTQALTACGQGQLAQSDMIRQWRSGAASLPLPNPFGEVLGNLLDRIEASALFSEESCSFSQQDLMASLQLWADKARARLTAL
;
A
#
# COMPACT_ATOMS: atom_id res chain seq x y z
N MET A 1 22.45 0.07 2.19
CA MET A 1 21.52 -0.14 1.06
C MET A 1 20.28 -0.98 1.40
N SER A 2 19.96 -1.28 2.68
CA SER A 2 18.86 -2.21 2.96
C SER A 2 17.62 -1.57 3.61
N THR A 3 17.76 -0.54 4.45
CA THR A 3 16.64 -0.03 5.28
C THR A 3 15.39 0.39 4.51
N ALA A 4 15.54 1.04 3.34
CA ALA A 4 14.40 1.44 2.51
C ALA A 4 13.70 0.25 1.85
N LEU A 5 14.49 -0.72 1.36
CA LEU A 5 13.95 -1.97 0.80
C LEU A 5 13.30 -2.83 1.88
N ASP A 6 13.91 -2.92 3.06
CA ASP A 6 13.34 -3.61 4.24
C ASP A 6 12.01 -2.98 4.68
N THR A 7 11.91 -1.64 4.64
CA THR A 7 10.65 -0.95 4.91
C THR A 7 9.59 -1.29 3.87
N LEU A 8 9.95 -1.28 2.58
CA LEU A 8 9.04 -1.64 1.51
C LEU A 8 8.59 -3.10 1.62
N ASP A 9 9.49 -4.02 1.97
CA ASP A 9 9.16 -5.43 2.21
C ASP A 9 8.14 -5.60 3.34
N ARG A 10 8.32 -4.89 4.47
CA ARG A 10 7.33 -4.89 5.57
C ARG A 10 5.97 -4.36 5.11
N MET A 11 5.95 -3.30 4.30
CA MET A 11 4.70 -2.75 3.75
C MET A 11 4.00 -3.79 2.86
N THR A 12 4.72 -4.46 1.96
CA THR A 12 4.16 -5.50 1.08
C THR A 12 3.70 -6.74 1.85
N GLN A 13 4.39 -7.12 2.94
CA GLN A 13 3.93 -8.17 3.84
C GLN A 13 2.60 -7.80 4.52
N ALA A 14 2.47 -6.56 4.99
CA ALA A 14 1.21 -6.06 5.57
C ALA A 14 0.06 -6.09 4.56
N LEU A 15 0.32 -5.76 3.29
CA LEU A 15 -0.66 -5.88 2.21
C LEU A 15 -1.11 -7.32 2.00
N THR A 16 -0.15 -8.25 1.97
CA THR A 16 -0.44 -9.68 1.82
C THR A 16 -1.25 -10.22 2.99
N ALA A 17 -0.88 -9.88 4.23
CA ALA A 17 -1.60 -10.27 5.43
C ALA A 17 -3.03 -9.70 5.45
N CYS A 18 -3.22 -8.45 4.99
CA CYS A 18 -4.54 -7.85 4.84
C CYS A 18 -5.41 -8.60 3.82
N GLY A 19 -4.85 -8.95 2.66
CA GLY A 19 -5.56 -9.73 1.62
C GLY A 19 -5.94 -11.15 2.08
N GLN A 20 -5.22 -11.71 3.06
CA GLN A 20 -5.53 -13.00 3.69
C GLN A 20 -6.47 -12.88 4.90
N GLY A 21 -6.92 -11.68 5.26
CA GLY A 21 -7.75 -11.42 6.44
C GLY A 21 -7.00 -11.57 7.78
N GLN A 22 -5.67 -11.62 7.75
CA GLN A 22 -4.81 -11.76 8.94
C GLN A 22 -4.43 -10.41 9.56
N LEU A 23 -4.62 -9.31 8.83
CA LEU A 23 -4.38 -7.95 9.28
C LEU A 23 -5.59 -7.07 8.94
N ALA A 24 -6.01 -6.21 9.86
CA ALA A 24 -7.07 -5.25 9.58
C ALA A 24 -6.61 -4.23 8.52
N GLN A 25 -7.53 -3.86 7.63
CA GLN A 25 -7.25 -2.89 6.55
C GLN A 25 -6.77 -1.53 7.10
N SER A 26 -7.32 -1.08 8.23
CA SER A 26 -6.90 0.15 8.92
C SER A 26 -5.46 0.08 9.45
N ASP A 27 -5.04 -1.06 9.98
CA ASP A 27 -3.66 -1.28 10.43
C ASP A 27 -2.69 -1.33 9.26
N MET A 28 -3.07 -1.99 8.16
CA MET A 28 -2.31 -1.97 6.92
C MET A 28 -2.14 -0.52 6.41
N ILE A 29 -3.22 0.26 6.30
CA ILE A 29 -3.16 1.66 5.86
C ILE A 29 -2.20 2.47 6.74
N ARG A 30 -2.29 2.32 8.07
CA ARG A 30 -1.41 3.02 9.01
C ARG A 30 0.06 2.67 8.77
N GLN A 31 0.38 1.38 8.63
CA GLN A 31 1.74 0.92 8.36
C GLN A 31 2.27 1.47 7.03
N TRP A 32 1.43 1.53 6.00
CA TRP A 32 1.81 2.06 4.70
C TRP A 32 2.05 3.58 4.73
N ARG A 33 1.19 4.37 5.39
CA ARG A 33 1.41 5.83 5.55
C ARG A 33 2.70 6.11 6.31
N SER A 34 2.95 5.39 7.40
CA SER A 34 4.17 5.55 8.20
C SER A 34 5.43 5.09 7.45
N GLY A 35 5.38 3.95 6.77
CA GLY A 35 6.52 3.38 6.06
C GLY A 35 6.93 4.25 4.88
N ALA A 36 5.96 4.68 4.06
CA ALA A 36 6.22 5.50 2.88
C ALA A 36 6.89 6.85 3.20
N ALA A 37 6.56 7.46 4.34
CA ALA A 37 7.20 8.71 4.79
C ALA A 37 8.72 8.58 5.03
N SER A 38 9.22 7.35 5.23
CA SER A 38 10.65 7.07 5.41
C SER A 38 11.38 6.68 4.11
N LEU A 39 10.65 6.47 3.01
CA LEU A 39 11.23 6.04 1.74
C LEU A 39 11.77 7.27 0.98
N PRO A 40 13.01 7.22 0.45
CA PRO A 40 13.60 8.30 -0.34
C PRO A 40 13.05 8.30 -1.78
N LEU A 41 11.72 8.36 -1.94
CA LEU A 41 11.03 8.36 -3.23
C LEU A 41 10.71 9.77 -3.72
N PRO A 42 10.64 10.01 -5.04
CA PRO A 42 10.17 11.29 -5.59
C PRO A 42 8.73 11.62 -5.16
N ASN A 43 8.42 12.92 -5.01
CA ASN A 43 7.10 13.42 -4.58
C ASN A 43 5.87 12.75 -5.25
N PRO A 44 5.85 12.47 -6.58
CA PRO A 44 4.70 11.83 -7.22
C PRO A 44 4.31 10.47 -6.61
N PHE A 45 5.25 9.73 -6.01
CA PHE A 45 4.94 8.48 -5.32
C PHE A 45 4.04 8.69 -4.11
N GLY A 46 4.28 9.76 -3.34
CA GLY A 46 3.48 10.10 -2.16
C GLY A 46 2.06 10.51 -2.53
N GLU A 47 1.89 11.28 -3.60
CA GLU A 47 0.56 11.70 -4.09
C GLU A 47 -0.28 10.51 -4.55
N VAL A 48 0.29 9.64 -5.37
CA VAL A 48 -0.41 8.43 -5.86
C VAL A 48 -0.74 7.50 -4.70
N LEU A 49 0.20 7.30 -3.77
CA LEU A 49 -0.04 6.46 -2.60
C LEU A 49 -1.17 7.01 -1.73
N GLY A 50 -1.17 8.31 -1.45
CA GLY A 50 -2.22 8.96 -0.66
C GLY A 50 -3.60 8.70 -1.24
N ASN A 51 -3.77 8.94 -2.55
CA ASN A 51 -5.04 8.70 -3.24
C ASN A 51 -5.49 7.24 -3.17
N LEU A 52 -4.56 6.29 -3.36
CA LEU A 52 -4.86 4.86 -3.25
C LEU A 52 -5.34 4.49 -1.84
N LEU A 53 -4.62 4.94 -0.80
CA LEU A 53 -4.96 4.64 0.58
C LEU A 53 -6.30 5.26 1.01
N ASP A 54 -6.61 6.48 0.55
CA ASP A 54 -7.89 7.13 0.83
C ASP A 54 -9.07 6.37 0.20
N ARG A 55 -8.90 5.88 -1.04
CA ARG A 55 -9.91 5.05 -1.72
C ARG A 55 -10.10 3.69 -1.05
N ILE A 56 -9.01 3.08 -0.60
CA ILE A 56 -9.02 1.81 0.16
C ILE A 56 -9.77 2.01 1.48
N GLU A 57 -9.47 3.07 2.22
CA GLU A 57 -10.15 3.40 3.48
C GLU A 57 -11.65 3.66 3.28
N ALA A 58 -12.02 4.42 2.25
CA ALA A 58 -13.42 4.66 1.91
C ALA A 58 -14.15 3.36 1.51
N SER A 59 -13.50 2.47 0.75
CA SER A 59 -14.10 1.20 0.32
C SER A 59 -14.49 0.28 1.48
N ALA A 60 -13.77 0.37 2.61
CA ALA A 60 -14.06 -0.41 3.81
C ALA A 60 -15.43 -0.05 4.42
N LEU A 61 -15.87 1.21 4.25
CA LEU A 61 -17.11 1.74 4.82
C LEU A 61 -18.36 1.30 4.03
N PHE A 62 -18.21 0.79 2.80
CA PHE A 62 -19.30 0.39 1.91
C PHE A 62 -19.28 -1.13 1.66
N SER A 63 -19.65 -1.91 2.68
CA SER A 63 -19.54 -3.39 2.69
C SER A 63 -20.87 -4.15 2.47
N GLU A 64 -21.77 -3.64 1.63
CA GLU A 64 -22.98 -4.38 1.21
C GLU A 64 -22.78 -4.92 -0.21
N GLU A 65 -22.13 -6.09 -0.29
CA GLU A 65 -22.09 -7.07 -1.40
C GLU A 65 -21.52 -6.65 -2.77
N SER A 66 -21.31 -5.36 -3.04
CA SER A 66 -20.98 -4.85 -4.39
C SER A 66 -19.52 -4.40 -4.58
N CYS A 67 -18.74 -4.30 -3.50
CA CYS A 67 -17.40 -3.69 -3.52
C CYS A 67 -16.23 -4.67 -3.57
N SER A 68 -16.45 -6.00 -3.59
CA SER A 68 -15.33 -6.97 -3.62
C SER A 68 -14.44 -6.78 -4.85
N PHE A 69 -15.02 -6.46 -6.01
CA PHE A 69 -14.25 -6.19 -7.23
C PHE A 69 -13.43 -4.90 -7.13
N SER A 70 -14.02 -3.81 -6.61
CA SER A 70 -13.32 -2.54 -6.44
C SER A 70 -12.22 -2.60 -5.38
N GLN A 71 -12.41 -3.39 -4.31
CA GLN A 71 -11.41 -3.58 -3.27
C GLN A 71 -10.20 -4.38 -3.76
N GLN A 72 -10.43 -5.45 -4.55
CA GLN A 72 -9.35 -6.24 -5.15
C GLN A 72 -8.52 -5.41 -6.15
N ASP A 73 -9.17 -4.58 -6.98
CA ASP A 73 -8.47 -3.67 -7.91
C ASP A 73 -7.63 -2.63 -7.17
N LEU A 74 -8.13 -2.10 -6.06
CA LEU A 74 -7.39 -1.16 -5.21
C LEU A 74 -6.17 -1.82 -4.55
N MET A 75 -6.31 -3.05 -4.06
CA MET A 75 -5.19 -3.83 -3.51
C MET A 75 -4.13 -4.13 -4.59
N ALA A 76 -4.56 -4.50 -5.80
CA ALA A 76 -3.66 -4.72 -6.94
C ALA A 76 -2.93 -3.45 -7.37
N SER A 77 -3.62 -2.30 -7.37
CA SER A 77 -3.02 -0.99 -7.63
C SER A 77 -1.97 -0.62 -6.58
N LEU A 78 -2.21 -0.96 -5.31
CA LEU A 78 -1.27 -0.76 -4.22
C LEU A 78 -0.03 -1.67 -4.36
N GLN A 79 -0.21 -2.91 -4.80
CA GLN A 79 0.90 -3.81 -5.13
C GLN A 79 1.74 -3.25 -6.29
N LEU A 80 1.11 -2.78 -7.36
CA LEU A 80 1.80 -2.15 -8.50
C LEU A 80 2.61 -0.92 -8.08
N TRP A 81 2.09 -0.12 -7.13
CA TRP A 81 2.84 0.99 -6.56
C TRP A 81 4.11 0.49 -5.85
N ALA A 82 4.03 -0.59 -5.06
CA ALA A 82 5.19 -1.15 -4.37
C ALA A 82 6.25 -1.69 -5.36
N ASP A 83 5.84 -2.33 -6.45
CA ASP A 83 6.76 -2.81 -7.48
C ASP A 83 7.52 -1.65 -8.13
N LYS A 84 6.82 -0.55 -8.43
CA LYS A 84 7.44 0.68 -8.95
C LYS A 84 8.37 1.34 -7.93
N ALA A 85 7.98 1.37 -6.65
CA ALA A 85 8.80 1.91 -5.58
C ALA A 85 10.09 1.10 -5.43
N ARG A 86 10.01 -0.24 -5.47
CA ARG A 86 11.17 -1.12 -5.44
C ARG A 86 12.12 -0.85 -6.60
N ALA A 87 11.59 -0.80 -7.83
CA ALA A 87 12.40 -0.51 -9.01
C ALA A 87 13.11 0.85 -8.88
N ARG A 88 12.44 1.86 -8.32
CA ARG A 88 13.05 3.17 -8.07
C ARG A 88 14.14 3.10 -7.01
N LEU A 89 13.91 2.43 -5.88
CA LEU A 89 14.87 2.31 -4.77
C LEU A 89 16.13 1.54 -5.15
N THR A 90 16.01 0.51 -5.99
CA THR A 90 17.16 -0.26 -6.48
C THR A 90 17.98 0.51 -7.53
N ALA A 91 17.39 1.52 -8.16
CA ALA A 91 18.06 2.37 -9.14
C ALA A 91 18.69 3.64 -8.54
N LEU A 92 18.65 3.81 -7.21
CA LEU A 92 19.34 4.86 -6.46
C LEU A 92 20.77 4.43 -6.13
#